data_AF-A0A4Q6E2R5-F1
#
_entry.id   AF-A0A4Q6E2R5-F1
#
_cell.length_a   1.000
_cell.length_b   1.000
_cell.length_c   1.000
_cell.angle_alpha   90.00
_cell.angle_beta   90.00
_cell.angle_gamma   90.00
#
_symmetry.space_group_name_H-M   'P 1'
#
loop_
_entity.id
_entity.type
_entity.pdbx_description
1 polymer ?
#
loop_
_entity_poly.entity_id
_entity_poly.type
_entity_poly.pdbx_seq_one_letter_code
_entity_poly.pdbx_strand_id
1 'polypeptide(L)'
;MKIFNIIFGVLFIVFAGLQYNDPDPYLWVPIYLYAAGLCILAVKNKFYPVSYHIGLLFYVCYAAYKIFDTNGLLDWITIHHEESLVQTMKAQKPWIEEAREFFGLLICTGVLLINRVYYRSKRKYKLPRNRFAK
;
A
#
# COMPACT_ATOMS: atom_id res chain seq x y z
N MET A 1 -7.28 16.30 -0.72
CA MET A 1 -6.38 15.18 -0.38
C MET A 1 -5.41 15.40 0.78
N LYS A 2 -5.27 16.60 1.38
CA LYS A 2 -4.32 16.78 2.50
C LYS A 2 -4.68 15.93 3.73
N ILE A 3 -5.93 16.03 4.21
CA ILE A 3 -6.43 15.26 5.36
C ILE A 3 -6.28 13.75 5.13
N PHE A 4 -6.73 13.26 3.98
CA PHE A 4 -6.54 11.87 3.55
C PHE A 4 -5.08 11.40 3.67
N ASN A 5 -4.14 12.17 3.13
CA ASN A 5 -2.72 11.83 3.20
C ASN A 5 -2.11 11.93 4.60
N ILE A 6 -2.63 12.81 5.46
CA ILE A 6 -2.20 12.87 6.86
C ILE A 6 -2.67 11.61 7.59
N ILE A 7 -3.94 11.24 7.46
CA ILE A 7 -4.52 10.06 8.09
C ILE A 7 -3.75 8.81 7.67
N PHE A 8 -3.63 8.56 6.37
CA PHE A 8 -2.92 7.38 5.85
C PHE A 8 -1.42 7.43 6.11
N GLY A 9 -0.80 8.61 6.08
CA GLY A 9 0.61 8.77 6.43
C GLY A 9 0.90 8.37 7.88
N VAL A 10 0.09 8.84 8.83
CA VAL A 10 0.20 8.45 10.26
C VAL A 10 -0.09 6.96 10.43
N LEU A 11 -1.14 6.46 9.79
CA LEU A 11 -1.54 5.06 9.89
C LEU A 11 -0.44 4.11 9.38
N PHE A 12 0.23 4.43 8.26
CA PHE A 12 1.36 3.65 7.77
C PHE A 12 2.58 3.71 8.70
N ILE A 13 2.83 4.84 9.37
CA ILE A 13 3.90 4.92 10.39
C ILE A 13 3.56 4.02 11.58
N VAL A 14 2.30 4.01 12.02
CA VAL A 14 1.86 3.11 13.09
C VAL A 14 2.01 1.65 12.67
N PHE A 15 1.62 1.29 11.44
CA PHE A 15 1.78 -0.08 10.91
C PHE A 15 3.26 -0.50 10.82
N ALA A 16 4.14 0.41 10.38
CA ALA A 16 5.58 0.17 10.44
C ALA A 16 6.05 -0.10 11.88
N GLY A 17 5.55 0.66 12.86
CA GLY A 17 5.86 0.44 14.28
C GLY A 17 5.37 -0.91 14.81
N LEU A 18 4.19 -1.36 14.40
CA LEU A 18 3.64 -2.66 14.81
C LEU A 18 4.44 -3.84 14.24
N GLN A 19 5.03 -3.66 13.07
CA GLN A 19 5.77 -4.70 12.36
C GLN A 19 7.09 -5.11 13.04
N TYR A 20 7.62 -4.32 13.98
CA TYR A 20 8.79 -4.73 14.77
C TYR A 20 8.56 -5.99 15.61
N ASN A 21 7.31 -6.37 15.82
CA ASN A 21 6.93 -7.60 16.52
C ASN A 21 6.80 -8.83 15.59
N ASP A 22 6.86 -8.63 14.27
CA ASP A 22 6.73 -9.70 13.27
C ASP A 22 8.14 -10.25 12.90
N PRO A 23 8.27 -11.48 12.36
CA PRO A 23 9.55 -12.13 12.05
C PRO A 23 10.40 -11.40 11.00
N ASP A 24 9.78 -10.69 10.05
CA ASP A 24 10.47 -10.01 8.93
C ASP A 24 10.29 -8.46 8.91
N PRO A 25 10.69 -7.75 9.98
CA PRO A 25 10.46 -6.30 10.10
C PRO A 25 11.26 -5.51 9.06
N TYR A 26 12.43 -6.01 8.65
CA TYR A 26 13.33 -5.33 7.73
C TYR A 26 12.75 -5.14 6.34
N LEU A 27 11.80 -5.98 5.91
CA LEU A 27 11.15 -5.85 4.61
C LEU A 27 9.93 -4.94 4.69
N TRP A 28 9.09 -5.16 5.71
CA TRP A 28 7.79 -4.51 5.83
C TRP A 28 7.84 -3.08 6.37
N VAL A 29 8.78 -2.78 7.28
CA VAL A 29 8.97 -1.41 7.78
C VAL A 29 9.29 -0.45 6.63
N PRO A 30 10.27 -0.72 5.73
CA PRO A 30 10.50 0.12 4.56
C PRO A 30 9.31 0.23 3.61
N ILE A 31 8.52 -0.84 3.42
CA ILE A 31 7.33 -0.83 2.57
C ILE A 31 6.33 0.21 3.07
N TYR A 32 5.99 0.17 4.35
CA TYR A 32 5.06 1.12 4.95
C TYR A 32 5.64 2.54 5.01
N LEU A 33 6.91 2.69 5.36
CA LEU A 33 7.57 4.00 5.40
C LEU A 33 7.67 4.66 4.02
N TYR A 34 7.86 3.88 2.95
CA TYR A 34 7.83 4.40 1.58
C TYR A 34 6.45 4.98 1.24
N ALA A 35 5.37 4.24 1.54
CA ALA A 35 4.00 4.71 1.34
C ALA A 35 3.71 5.96 2.20
N ALA A 36 4.14 5.97 3.47
CA ALA A 36 4.00 7.10 4.38
C ALA A 36 4.73 8.34 3.85
N GLY A 37 5.96 8.18 3.37
CA GLY A 37 6.77 9.24 2.77
C GLY A 37 6.08 9.87 1.56
N LEU A 38 5.52 9.06 0.65
CA LEU A 38 4.77 9.55 -0.50
C LEU A 38 3.49 10.30 -0.09
N CYS A 39 2.81 9.87 0.98
CA CYS A 39 1.67 10.58 1.54
C CYS A 39 2.09 11.95 2.13
N ILE A 40 3.16 12.00 2.90
CA ILE A 40 3.69 13.26 3.48
C ILE A 40 4.12 14.24 2.37
N LEU A 41 4.78 13.74 1.32
CA LEU A 41 5.14 14.55 0.16
C LEU A 41 3.89 15.08 -0.57
N ALA A 42 2.83 14.28 -0.67
CA ALA A 42 1.55 14.73 -1.20
C ALA A 42 0.92 15.84 -0.34
N VAL A 43 1.00 15.79 1.00
CA VAL A 43 0.55 16.90 1.87
C VAL A 43 1.27 18.20 1.51
N LYS A 44 2.58 18.12 1.22
CA LYS A 44 3.43 19.25 0.78
C LYS A 44 3.21 19.66 -0.69
N ASN A 45 2.23 19.08 -1.38
CA ASN A 45 1.98 19.23 -2.83
C ASN A 45 3.19 18.88 -3.73
N LYS A 46 4.15 18.09 -3.23
CA LYS A 46 5.27 17.59 -4.03
C LYS A 46 4.90 16.22 -4.59
N PHE A 47 4.74 16.13 -5.90
CA PHE A 47 4.34 14.90 -6.57
C PHE A 47 5.40 14.43 -7.56
N TYR A 48 5.97 13.25 -7.29
CA TYR A 48 7.00 12.62 -8.11
C TYR A 48 6.39 11.41 -8.82
N PRO A 49 5.96 11.55 -10.09
CA PRO A 49 5.23 10.49 -10.79
C PRO A 49 6.04 9.19 -10.84
N VAL A 50 7.36 9.27 -11.04
CA VAL A 50 8.25 8.10 -11.11
C VAL A 50 8.20 7.28 -9.83
N SER A 51 8.32 7.92 -8.66
CA SER A 51 8.22 7.25 -7.35
C SER A 51 6.89 6.54 -7.16
N TYR A 52 5.78 7.15 -7.59
CA TYR A 52 4.47 6.49 -7.53
C TYR A 52 4.40 5.25 -8.44
N HIS A 53 5.02 5.26 -9.63
CA HIS A 53 5.02 4.09 -10.51
C HIS A 53 5.91 2.97 -9.98
N ILE A 54 7.08 3.32 -9.43
CA ILE A 54 7.97 2.35 -8.78
C ILE A 54 7.25 1.69 -7.61
N GLY A 55 6.64 2.47 -6.71
CA GLY A 55 5.87 1.94 -5.58
C GLY A 55 4.70 1.06 -6.02
N LEU A 56 3.89 1.53 -6.98
CA LEU A 56 2.76 0.74 -7.51
C LEU A 56 3.22 -0.57 -8.15
N LEU A 57 4.27 -0.54 -8.99
CA LEU A 57 4.79 -1.74 -9.64
C LEU A 57 5.30 -2.72 -8.59
N PHE A 58 6.12 -2.24 -7.65
CA PHE A 58 6.67 -3.07 -6.58
C PHE A 58 5.56 -3.69 -5.72
N TYR A 59 4.60 -2.91 -5.23
CA TYR A 59 3.51 -3.42 -4.39
C TYR A 59 2.60 -4.40 -5.13
N VAL A 60 2.27 -4.14 -6.40
CA VAL A 60 1.43 -5.05 -7.19
C VAL A 60 2.18 -6.34 -7.52
N CYS A 61 3.45 -6.27 -7.92
CA CYS A 61 4.26 -7.45 -8.18
C CYS A 61 4.45 -8.29 -6.91
N TYR A 62 4.69 -7.64 -5.78
CA TYR A 62 4.88 -8.35 -4.51
C TYR A 62 3.57 -8.94 -3.97
N ALA A 63 2.45 -8.23 -4.11
CA ALA A 63 1.13 -8.77 -3.80
C ALA A 63 0.76 -9.94 -4.72
N ALA A 64 1.10 -9.87 -6.01
CA ALA A 64 0.90 -10.97 -6.95
C ALA A 64 1.75 -12.19 -6.57
N TYR A 65 3.03 -12.00 -6.22
CA TYR A 65 3.89 -13.06 -5.72
C TYR A 65 3.27 -13.76 -4.50
N LYS A 66 2.77 -12.99 -3.52
CA LYS A 66 2.08 -13.49 -2.34
C LYS A 66 0.77 -14.26 -2.65
N ILE A 67 0.09 -13.95 -3.74
CA ILE A 67 -1.10 -14.71 -4.19
C ILE A 67 -0.71 -16.11 -4.70
N PHE A 68 0.42 -16.24 -5.39
CA PHE A 68 0.88 -17.48 -6.00
C PHE A 68 1.77 -18.34 -5.10
N ASP A 69 2.09 -17.87 -3.90
CA ASP A 69 2.86 -18.66 -2.94
C ASP A 69 2.02 -19.82 -2.37
N THR A 70 2.71 -20.91 -2.01
CA THR A 70 2.17 -22.25 -1.75
C THR A 70 1.24 -22.31 -0.51
N ASN A 71 1.27 -21.29 0.36
CA ASN A 71 0.36 -21.08 1.50
C ASN A 71 -0.44 -19.76 1.37
N GLY A 72 -0.57 -19.25 0.14
CA GLY A 72 -1.11 -17.91 -0.13
C GLY A 72 -2.62 -17.78 0.01
N LEU A 73 -3.14 -16.60 -0.36
CA LEU A 73 -4.55 -16.23 -0.25
C LEU A 73 -5.52 -17.24 -0.88
N LEU A 74 -5.10 -17.92 -1.95
CA LEU A 74 -5.89 -18.96 -2.60
C LEU A 74 -6.12 -20.15 -1.69
N ASP A 75 -5.11 -20.59 -0.93
CA ASP A 75 -5.20 -21.72 0.01
C ASP A 75 -6.01 -21.34 1.26
N TRP A 76 -5.87 -20.09 1.74
CA TRP A 76 -6.71 -19.56 2.82
C TRP A 76 -8.20 -19.47 2.43
N ILE A 77 -8.50 -18.98 1.22
CA ILE A 77 -9.87 -18.89 0.70
C ILE A 77 -10.43 -20.28 0.41
N THR A 78 -9.64 -21.25 -0.06
CA THR A 78 -10.18 -22.58 -0.39
C THR A 78 -10.30 -23.51 0.83
N ILE A 79 -9.44 -23.38 1.85
CA ILE A 79 -9.35 -24.35 2.96
C ILE A 79 -9.87 -23.78 4.30
N HIS A 80 -9.76 -22.48 4.58
CA HIS A 80 -9.91 -21.92 5.94
C HIS A 80 -10.99 -20.83 6.08
N HIS A 81 -12.11 -20.99 5.37
CA HIS A 81 -13.23 -20.03 5.16
C HIS A 81 -13.70 -19.12 6.32
N GLU A 82 -13.32 -19.34 7.59
CA GLU A 82 -13.94 -18.66 8.75
C GLU A 82 -12.98 -18.25 9.89
N GLU A 83 -11.66 -18.26 9.69
CA GLU A 83 -10.75 -17.83 10.76
C GLU A 83 -10.51 -16.31 10.76
N SER A 84 -10.88 -15.66 11.86
CA SER A 84 -10.71 -14.22 12.08
C SER A 84 -9.25 -13.78 11.96
N LEU A 85 -8.99 -12.77 11.13
CA LEU A 85 -7.67 -12.15 10.89
C LEU A 85 -7.08 -11.42 12.13
N VAL A 86 -7.81 -11.40 13.24
CA VAL A 86 -7.46 -10.69 14.48
C VAL A 86 -6.94 -11.65 15.57
N GLN A 87 -6.80 -12.95 15.28
CA GLN A 87 -6.31 -13.91 16.27
C GLN A 87 -4.81 -13.73 16.57
N THR A 88 -4.45 -13.96 17.84
CA THR A 88 -3.06 -13.94 18.33
C THR A 88 -2.16 -14.90 17.55
N MET A 89 -1.03 -14.37 17.08
CA MET A 89 0.11 -15.08 16.49
C MET A 89 0.76 -16.03 17.52
N LYS A 90 0.11 -17.15 17.82
CA LYS A 90 0.79 -18.31 18.41
C LYS A 90 1.10 -19.25 17.26
N ALA A 91 2.28 -19.12 16.65
CA ALA A 91 3.11 -20.12 15.95
C ALA A 91 2.43 -21.28 15.15
N GLN A 92 1.14 -21.22 14.83
CA GLN A 92 0.36 -22.35 14.33
C GLN A 92 -0.42 -22.03 13.04
N LYS A 93 -0.41 -20.77 12.54
CA LYS A 93 -1.26 -20.34 11.42
C LYS A 93 -0.57 -19.37 10.44
N PRO A 94 0.40 -19.83 9.62
CA PRO A 94 1.12 -18.99 8.66
C PRO A 94 0.20 -18.25 7.66
N TRP A 95 -0.97 -18.80 7.32
CA TRP A 95 -1.93 -18.15 6.42
C TRP A 95 -2.51 -16.82 6.95
N ILE A 96 -2.57 -16.61 8.26
CA ILE A 96 -3.08 -15.34 8.84
C ILE A 96 -2.06 -14.21 8.67
N GLU A 97 -0.78 -14.52 8.82
CA GLU A 97 0.33 -13.59 8.58
C GLU A 97 0.37 -13.18 7.11
N GLU A 98 0.36 -14.16 6.22
CA GLU A 98 0.32 -13.98 4.77
C GLU A 98 -0.88 -13.12 4.31
N ALA A 99 -2.06 -13.37 4.90
CA ALA A 99 -3.24 -12.56 4.61
C ALA A 99 -3.10 -11.11 5.09
N ARG A 100 -2.61 -10.88 6.33
CA ARG A 100 -2.37 -9.53 6.87
C ARG A 100 -1.41 -8.73 5.99
N GLU A 101 -0.32 -9.37 5.60
CA GLU A 101 0.71 -8.84 4.71
C GLU A 101 0.14 -8.45 3.34
N PHE A 102 -0.64 -9.35 2.72
CA PHE A 102 -1.32 -9.09 1.45
C PHE A 102 -2.27 -7.89 1.52
N PHE A 103 -3.13 -7.84 2.55
CA PHE A 103 -4.05 -6.72 2.74
C PHE A 103 -3.31 -5.40 3.00
N GLY A 104 -2.17 -5.43 3.71
CA GLY A 104 -1.28 -4.30 3.88
C GLY A 104 -0.80 -3.71 2.55
N LEU A 105 -0.32 -4.57 1.64
CA LEU A 105 0.09 -4.16 0.28
C LEU A 105 -1.07 -3.62 -0.55
N LEU A 106 -2.25 -4.21 -0.42
CA LEU A 106 -3.46 -3.77 -1.12
C LEU A 106 -3.85 -2.35 -0.69
N ILE A 107 -3.84 -2.07 0.62
CA ILE A 107 -4.12 -0.73 1.17
C ILE A 107 -3.07 0.28 0.67
N CYS A 108 -1.77 -0.05 0.77
CA CYS A 108 -0.68 0.79 0.26
C CYS A 108 -0.88 1.12 -1.23
N THR A 109 -1.20 0.12 -2.04
CA THR A 109 -1.46 0.25 -3.48
C THR A 109 -2.66 1.17 -3.74
N GLY A 110 -3.78 0.94 -3.04
CA GLY A 110 -5.00 1.74 -3.17
C GLY A 110 -4.79 3.21 -2.84
N VAL A 111 -4.08 3.51 -1.75
CA VAL A 111 -3.76 4.88 -1.33
C VAL A 111 -2.88 5.59 -2.36
N LEU A 112 -1.84 4.92 -2.88
CA LEU A 112 -0.99 5.47 -3.93
C LEU A 112 -1.76 5.71 -5.24
N LEU A 113 -2.66 4.79 -5.61
CA LEU A 113 -3.51 4.91 -6.80
C LEU A 113 -4.44 6.12 -6.69
N ILE A 114 -5.14 6.28 -5.56
CA ILE A 114 -6.05 7.40 -5.28
C ILE A 114 -5.29 8.73 -5.37
N ASN A 115 -4.12 8.81 -4.75
CA ASN A 115 -3.26 9.98 -4.84
C ASN A 115 -2.87 10.28 -6.30
N ARG A 116 -2.41 9.27 -7.04
CA ARG A 116 -2.02 9.43 -8.45
C ARG A 116 -3.17 9.94 -9.32
N VAL A 117 -4.37 9.38 -9.17
CA VAL A 117 -5.58 9.80 -9.90
C VAL A 117 -5.91 11.25 -9.58
N TYR A 118 -5.89 11.63 -8.30
CA TYR A 118 -6.14 13.01 -7.89
C TYR A 118 -5.13 14.00 -8.47
N TYR A 119 -3.84 13.67 -8.44
CA TYR A 119 -2.80 14.54 -9.01
C TYR A 119 -2.85 14.61 -10.55
N ARG A 120 -3.22 13.52 -11.24
CA ARG A 120 -3.50 13.56 -12.69
C ARG A 120 -4.62 14.55 -13.01
N SER A 121 -5.72 14.49 -12.27
CA SER A 121 -6.84 15.42 -12.44
C SER A 121 -6.38 16.85 -12.20
N LYS A 122 -5.63 17.12 -11.12
CA LYS A 122 -5.13 18.46 -10.80
C LYS A 122 -4.12 19.02 -11.82
N ARG A 123 -3.25 18.17 -12.41
CA ARG A 123 -2.34 18.58 -13.52
C ARG A 123 -3.12 18.95 -14.78
N LYS A 124 -4.19 18.22 -15.10
CA LYS A 124 -5.02 18.49 -16.28
C LYS A 124 -5.67 19.88 -16.23
N TYR A 125 -6.01 20.38 -15.05
CA TYR A 125 -6.55 21.73 -14.83
C TYR A 125 -5.50 22.84 -14.78
N LYS A 126 -4.20 22.51 -14.65
CA LYS A 126 -3.10 23.50 -14.59
C LYS A 126 -2.39 23.75 -15.93
N LEU A 127 -2.63 22.91 -16.93
CA LEU A 127 -2.18 23.16 -18.30
C LEU A 127 -3.16 24.14 -18.95
N PRO A 128 -2.71 25.22 -19.60
CA PRO A 128 -3.61 26.04 -20.40
C PRO A 128 -4.24 25.13 -21.46
N ARG A 129 -5.56 25.07 -21.44
CA ARG A 129 -6.40 24.43 -22.46
C ARG A 129 -6.33 25.28 -23.73
N ASN A 130 -5.15 25.40 -24.32
CA ASN A 130 -4.95 26.01 -25.63
C ASN A 130 -3.64 25.50 -26.21
N ARG A 131 -3.76 24.48 -27.06
CA ARG A 131 -2.70 24.20 -28.04
C ARG A 131 -3.23 23.80 -29.43
N PHE A 132 -4.53 23.96 -29.67
CA PHE A 132 -5.16 23.70 -30.97
C PHE A 132 -6.35 24.66 -31.20
N ALA A 133 -6.09 25.96 -31.10
CA ALA A 133 -6.90 26.98 -31.76
C ALA A 133 -6.01 27.58 -32.86
N LYS A 134 -5.88 26.84 -33.96
CA LYS A 134 -5.45 27.32 -35.27
C LYS A 134 -6.19 26.47 -36.29
#